data_AF-A0AAP7TBB0-F1
#
_entry.id   AF-A0AAP7TBB0-F1
#
_cell.length_a   1.000
_cell.length_b   1.000
_cell.length_c   1.000
_cell.angle_alpha   90.00
_cell.angle_beta   90.00
_cell.angle_gamma   90.00
#
_symmetry.space_group_name_H-M   'P 1'
#
loop_
_entity.id
_entity.type
_entity.pdbx_description
1 polymer ?
#
loop_
_entity_poly.entity_id
_entity_poly.type
_entity_poly.pdbx_seq_one_letter_code
_entity_poly.pdbx_strand_id
1 'polypeptide(L)'
;MKKRTASLRMKTLAAGAAVAAALSVGAVSDLPAGKWLHPAAAQAAETVFKQNHAASGFLTGRYDAQAMSPTMFNWSRESRFTSNADGALKWEKNVPANPQNGAGAAVDGDGTVFIQSKDGKLTAYHPDGTVKWVTENLGTTYTLTPVLGTNGVIYLPSHDKKLYFIDKETGNILTSVPLSGAPSSDAAIGSDGTLYVSTLDNYIYAIKPTSPSTWTEKWKFKTNGVVGSAPVLASNGTLYTATYNNIFYAINSGTGQVKWSKTTSNGFKGYPVIDKDGTVYAGNQDGNLYAYTSTGAVKWTFPLNGFSSSSLAIDHNGNVYIGSGSGELFSISKTGNMNWSFYTDGPVRTAPLIDADGNVYFGSDDKNVYAVDADGNEKWRYQTDSNVISSPVLAEDGTLYAGTFTKLLAFGTKK
;
A
#
# COMPACT_ATOMS: atom_id res chain seq x y z
N MET A 1 36.85 51.02 -68.53
CA MET A 1 37.69 51.03 -67.29
C MET A 1 38.83 50.02 -67.45
N LYS A 2 39.87 50.04 -66.60
CA LYS A 2 41.09 49.21 -66.76
C LYS A 2 41.10 47.97 -65.84
N LYS A 3 41.69 46.88 -66.36
CA LYS A 3 42.64 45.89 -65.75
C LYS A 3 42.86 45.96 -64.22
N ARG A 4 43.13 44.84 -63.52
CA ARG A 4 44.13 43.80 -63.85
C ARG A 4 43.91 42.46 -63.09
N THR A 5 44.63 41.41 -63.48
CA THR A 5 44.56 40.02 -62.97
C THR A 5 45.50 39.72 -61.78
N ALA A 6 45.07 38.80 -60.90
CA ALA A 6 45.90 37.93 -60.05
C ALA A 6 45.07 36.71 -59.56
N SER A 7 45.70 35.62 -59.11
CA SER A 7 44.99 34.41 -58.62
C SER A 7 45.80 33.63 -57.58
N LEU A 8 45.15 33.05 -56.54
CA LEU A 8 45.29 31.64 -56.09
C LEU A 8 44.54 31.29 -54.77
N ARG A 9 44.11 30.01 -54.67
CA ARG A 9 43.97 29.11 -53.48
C ARG A 9 43.09 29.48 -52.26
N MET A 10 42.10 28.60 -52.00
CA MET A 10 41.95 27.72 -50.80
C MET A 10 41.19 26.44 -51.26
N LYS A 11 41.65 25.20 -51.05
CA LYS A 11 41.74 24.36 -49.82
C LYS A 11 40.35 23.95 -49.25
N THR A 12 39.78 22.77 -49.55
CA THR A 12 40.10 21.37 -49.08
C THR A 12 39.60 21.08 -47.65
N LEU A 13 38.96 19.96 -47.28
CA LEU A 13 38.35 18.77 -47.95
C LEU A 13 37.46 18.07 -46.86
N ALA A 14 36.73 16.94 -46.98
CA ALA A 14 36.55 15.88 -47.98
C ALA A 14 35.17 15.17 -47.80
N ALA A 15 34.98 14.00 -48.41
CA ALA A 15 33.83 13.10 -48.24
C ALA A 15 34.30 11.62 -48.24
N GLY A 16 33.43 10.68 -47.84
CA GLY A 16 33.71 9.23 -47.84
C GLY A 16 32.93 8.45 -48.90
N ALA A 17 33.44 7.26 -49.26
CA ALA A 17 32.76 6.24 -50.08
C ALA A 17 33.35 4.85 -49.74
N ALA A 18 32.62 3.76 -50.07
CA ALA A 18 32.95 2.39 -49.68
C ALA A 18 33.33 1.48 -50.87
N VAL A 19 34.07 0.41 -50.58
CA VAL A 19 34.27 -0.78 -51.45
C VAL A 19 34.30 -2.02 -50.55
N ALA A 20 33.93 -3.19 -51.06
CA ALA A 20 33.85 -4.44 -50.31
C ALA A 20 34.60 -5.61 -50.99
N ALA A 21 34.78 -6.68 -50.22
CA ALA A 21 35.17 -8.04 -50.63
C ALA A 21 36.59 -8.31 -51.19
N ALA A 22 37.40 -9.02 -50.40
CA ALA A 22 38.05 -10.27 -50.83
C ALA A 22 38.49 -11.07 -49.58
N LEU A 23 38.22 -12.38 -49.54
CA LEU A 23 38.76 -13.32 -48.55
C LEU A 23 39.81 -14.20 -49.21
N SER A 24 40.98 -14.34 -48.58
CA SER A 24 42.00 -15.33 -48.95
C SER A 24 42.08 -16.44 -47.88
N VAL A 25 42.51 -17.63 -48.28
CA VAL A 25 42.45 -18.86 -47.48
C VAL A 25 43.86 -19.37 -47.17
N GLY A 26 44.08 -19.79 -45.92
CA GLY A 26 45.34 -20.39 -45.46
C GLY A 26 45.82 -19.73 -44.15
N ALA A 27 46.18 -20.45 -43.09
CA ALA A 27 46.22 -21.90 -42.88
C ALA A 27 45.51 -22.33 -41.59
N VAL A 28 45.12 -23.60 -41.52
CA VAL A 28 44.55 -24.23 -40.31
C VAL A 28 45.59 -25.16 -39.69
N SER A 29 45.90 -24.96 -38.41
CA SER A 29 46.68 -25.90 -37.59
C SER A 29 46.29 -25.79 -36.12
N ASP A 30 45.77 -26.89 -35.57
CA ASP A 30 45.80 -27.27 -34.16
C ASP A 30 45.24 -26.30 -33.11
N LEU A 31 43.93 -26.43 -32.87
CA LEU A 31 43.34 -26.17 -31.54
C LEU A 31 42.72 -27.49 -31.01
N PRO A 32 43.04 -27.93 -29.77
CA PRO A 32 42.56 -29.22 -29.26
C PRO A 32 41.05 -29.33 -29.15
N ALA A 33 40.51 -30.50 -29.50
CA ALA A 33 39.07 -30.75 -29.44
C ALA A 33 38.55 -30.98 -28.02
N GLY A 34 37.33 -30.50 -27.76
CA GLY A 34 36.39 -31.21 -26.88
C GLY A 34 36.57 -31.06 -25.37
N LYS A 35 36.37 -29.84 -24.84
CA LYS A 35 35.70 -29.72 -23.53
C LYS A 35 34.36 -29.00 -23.73
N TRP A 36 33.31 -29.79 -23.94
CA TRP A 36 31.95 -29.29 -24.02
C TRP A 36 31.58 -28.64 -22.69
N LEU A 37 31.39 -27.32 -22.70
CA LEU A 37 30.68 -26.64 -21.63
C LEU A 37 29.21 -27.05 -21.75
N HIS A 38 28.83 -28.08 -21.00
CA HIS A 38 27.45 -28.17 -20.55
C HIS A 38 27.09 -26.81 -19.91
N PRO A 39 25.91 -26.24 -20.18
CA PRO A 39 25.36 -25.25 -19.28
C PRO A 39 25.12 -25.96 -17.94
N ALA A 40 26.11 -25.87 -17.05
CA ALA A 40 25.91 -26.19 -15.64
C ALA A 40 24.66 -25.42 -15.21
N ALA A 41 23.68 -26.14 -14.65
CA ALA A 41 22.38 -25.57 -14.41
C ALA A 41 22.55 -24.26 -13.64
N ALA A 42 22.06 -23.17 -14.23
CA ALA A 42 21.81 -21.96 -13.48
C ALA A 42 20.64 -22.28 -12.54
N GLN A 43 20.97 -22.95 -11.42
CA GLN A 43 20.22 -22.79 -10.20
C GLN A 43 20.13 -21.28 -10.02
N ALA A 44 18.93 -20.75 -10.25
CA ALA A 44 18.64 -19.37 -9.88
C ALA A 44 19.04 -19.29 -8.42
N ALA A 45 20.03 -18.46 -8.10
CA ALA A 45 20.38 -18.21 -6.72
C ALA A 45 19.11 -17.70 -6.07
N GLU A 46 18.51 -18.51 -5.19
CA GLU A 46 17.30 -18.11 -4.50
C GLU A 46 17.62 -16.79 -3.82
N THR A 47 16.92 -15.73 -4.24
CA THR A 47 17.14 -14.41 -3.67
C THR A 47 16.55 -14.45 -2.28
N VAL A 48 17.34 -14.92 -1.30
CA VAL A 48 16.97 -15.08 0.11
C VAL A 48 16.68 -13.70 0.67
N PHE A 49 15.46 -13.25 0.42
CA PHE A 49 14.95 -11.96 0.80
C PHE A 49 14.83 -11.94 2.31
N LYS A 50 15.66 -11.11 2.94
CA LYS A 50 15.39 -10.58 4.26
C LYS A 50 14.79 -9.19 4.07
N GLN A 51 13.66 -8.96 4.72
CA GLN A 51 12.89 -7.74 4.57
C GLN A 51 13.72 -6.48 4.87
N ASN A 52 13.39 -5.39 4.17
CA ASN A 52 13.93 -4.05 4.37
C ASN A 52 15.46 -3.85 4.17
N HIS A 53 16.17 -4.76 3.48
CA HIS A 53 17.59 -4.55 3.16
C HIS A 53 17.97 -4.26 1.70
N ALA A 54 17.27 -4.77 0.68
CA ALA A 54 17.60 -4.45 -0.74
C ALA A 54 16.51 -4.76 -1.79
N ALA A 55 15.23 -4.47 -1.54
CA ALA A 55 14.22 -4.37 -2.60
C ALA A 55 13.03 -3.54 -2.12
N SER A 56 12.63 -2.51 -2.87
CA SER A 56 11.51 -1.65 -2.53
C SER A 56 10.82 -1.11 -3.78
N GLY A 57 9.65 -1.65 -4.09
CA GLY A 57 8.75 -1.04 -5.07
C GLY A 57 8.05 -2.06 -5.97
N PHE A 58 6.78 -1.75 -6.20
CA PHE A 58 5.91 -2.38 -7.20
C PHE A 58 6.58 -2.40 -8.59
N LEU A 59 7.23 -3.52 -8.94
CA LEU A 59 7.76 -3.71 -10.29
C LEU A 59 6.59 -3.76 -11.29
N THR A 60 6.73 -3.00 -12.38
CA THR A 60 5.62 -2.64 -13.28
C THR A 60 4.85 -3.87 -13.78
N GLY A 61 3.60 -4.02 -13.31
CA GLY A 61 2.63 -5.00 -13.83
C GLY A 61 2.60 -6.37 -13.12
N ARG A 62 3.11 -6.50 -11.89
CA ARG A 62 2.94 -7.70 -11.06
C ARG A 62 2.47 -7.35 -9.65
N TYR A 63 1.80 -8.32 -9.00
CA TYR A 63 1.61 -8.31 -7.55
C TYR A 63 2.98 -8.42 -6.89
N ASP A 64 3.22 -7.59 -5.87
CA ASP A 64 4.52 -7.51 -5.21
C ASP A 64 4.68 -8.62 -4.18
N ALA A 65 5.25 -9.75 -4.62
CA ALA A 65 5.59 -10.91 -3.79
C ALA A 65 6.70 -10.64 -2.73
N GLN A 66 7.02 -9.38 -2.46
CA GLN A 66 7.91 -8.93 -1.38
C GLN A 66 7.26 -7.88 -0.45
N ALA A 67 6.02 -7.44 -0.71
CA ALA A 67 5.38 -6.37 0.04
C ALA A 67 4.47 -6.87 1.19
N MET A 68 4.84 -6.55 2.44
CA MET A 68 3.98 -6.75 3.62
C MET A 68 2.80 -5.78 3.62
N SER A 69 1.61 -6.23 4.06
CA SER A 69 0.44 -5.36 4.22
C SER A 69 0.23 -4.94 5.69
N PRO A 70 -0.18 -3.69 5.98
CA PRO A 70 -0.40 -2.55 5.09
C PRO A 70 0.83 -1.64 5.05
N THR A 71 1.95 -2.13 4.53
CA THR A 71 3.16 -1.30 4.38
C THR A 71 3.30 -0.79 2.95
N MET A 72 3.76 0.46 2.84
CA MET A 72 4.41 1.12 1.70
C MET A 72 3.76 1.03 0.31
N PHE A 73 3.63 -0.18 -0.26
CA PHE A 73 3.18 -0.43 -1.64
C PHE A 73 2.01 -1.42 -1.73
N ASN A 74 1.69 -2.15 -0.65
CA ASN A 74 0.66 -3.19 -0.67
C ASN A 74 -0.75 -2.60 -0.42
N TRP A 75 -1.28 -1.94 -1.45
CA TRP A 75 -2.67 -1.47 -1.52
C TRP A 75 -3.67 -2.60 -1.83
N SER A 76 -3.20 -3.79 -2.18
CA SER A 76 -4.04 -4.97 -2.44
C SER A 76 -4.52 -5.67 -1.17
N ARG A 77 -3.75 -5.58 -0.07
CA ARG A 77 -3.99 -6.33 1.19
C ARG A 77 -4.00 -7.85 1.03
N GLU A 78 -3.35 -8.33 -0.03
CA GLU A 78 -2.95 -9.72 -0.20
C GLU A 78 -1.53 -9.91 0.35
N SER A 79 -1.34 -10.92 1.18
CA SER A 79 -0.08 -11.27 1.81
C SER A 79 0.59 -12.44 1.10
N ARG A 80 1.92 -12.37 0.94
CA ARG A 80 2.73 -13.50 0.46
C ARG A 80 2.93 -14.63 1.48
N PHE A 81 2.42 -14.45 2.70
CA PHE A 81 2.53 -15.39 3.80
C PHE A 81 1.17 -16.02 4.08
N THR A 82 1.15 -17.32 4.36
CA THR A 82 0.01 -18.04 4.95
C THR A 82 -0.07 -17.72 6.45
N SER A 83 -1.25 -17.54 7.03
CA SER A 83 -1.35 -17.40 8.49
C SER A 83 -1.24 -18.77 9.20
N ASN A 84 -0.60 -18.77 10.37
CA ASN A 84 -0.60 -19.92 11.28
C ASN A 84 -1.70 -19.81 12.37
N ALA A 85 -2.61 -18.85 12.23
CA ALA A 85 -3.72 -18.65 13.14
C ALA A 85 -4.86 -19.67 12.93
N ASP A 86 -5.17 -20.40 14.01
CA ASP A 86 -6.27 -21.35 14.18
C ASP A 86 -7.43 -20.78 15.02
N GLY A 87 -7.40 -19.46 15.26
CA GLY A 87 -8.29 -18.76 16.19
C GLY A 87 -7.77 -18.67 17.63
N ALA A 88 -6.68 -19.36 17.98
CA ALA A 88 -6.09 -19.26 19.31
C ALA A 88 -5.27 -17.98 19.50
N LEU A 89 -5.45 -17.35 20.66
CA LEU A 89 -4.76 -16.12 21.03
C LEU A 89 -3.30 -16.41 21.46
N LYS A 90 -2.34 -15.91 20.66
CA LYS A 90 -0.91 -15.86 20.97
C LYS A 90 -0.68 -14.93 22.18
N TRP A 91 -1.19 -13.70 22.10
CA TRP A 91 -1.22 -12.71 23.19
C TRP A 91 -2.22 -11.57 22.92
N GLU A 92 -2.57 -10.79 23.94
CA GLU A 92 -3.28 -9.50 23.79
C GLU A 92 -2.57 -8.37 24.58
N LYS A 93 -2.85 -7.13 24.21
CA LYS A 93 -2.40 -5.90 24.92
C LYS A 93 -3.51 -4.87 24.96
N ASN A 94 -3.66 -4.20 26.09
CA ASN A 94 -4.50 -3.02 26.21
C ASN A 94 -3.86 -1.86 25.43
N VAL A 95 -4.45 -1.52 24.29
CA VAL A 95 -4.03 -0.42 23.41
C VAL A 95 -5.30 0.38 23.10
N PRO A 96 -5.61 1.44 23.87
CA PRO A 96 -6.83 2.20 23.68
C PRO A 96 -6.81 2.93 22.35
N ALA A 97 -7.59 2.45 21.38
CA ALA A 97 -7.61 2.97 20.01
C ALA A 97 -8.84 3.83 19.73
N ASN A 98 -8.77 4.63 18.66
CA ASN A 98 -9.90 5.33 18.07
C ASN A 98 -9.65 5.43 16.55
N PRO A 99 -9.66 4.29 15.82
CA PRO A 99 -9.11 4.21 14.48
C PRO A 99 -10.00 4.88 13.44
N GLN A 100 -9.39 5.69 12.57
CA GLN A 100 -10.10 6.34 11.49
C GLN A 100 -10.18 5.43 10.26
N ASN A 101 -11.40 5.09 9.82
CA ASN A 101 -11.66 4.33 8.58
C ASN A 101 -10.86 3.02 8.44
N GLY A 102 -10.72 2.27 9.55
CA GLY A 102 -10.06 0.96 9.56
C GLY A 102 -8.57 0.95 9.92
N ALA A 103 -7.99 2.09 10.28
CA ALA A 103 -6.58 2.20 10.69
C ALA A 103 -6.17 1.17 11.77
N GLY A 104 -4.93 0.68 11.71
CA GLY A 104 -4.46 -0.42 12.56
C GLY A 104 -2.98 -0.39 12.88
N ALA A 105 -2.43 -1.57 13.17
CA ALA A 105 -0.99 -1.74 13.37
C ALA A 105 -0.24 -1.82 12.03
N ALA A 106 1.07 -1.56 12.07
CA ALA A 106 2.01 -1.91 11.01
C ALA A 106 3.03 -2.93 11.54
N VAL A 107 3.52 -3.83 10.69
CA VAL A 107 4.45 -4.90 11.09
C VAL A 107 5.71 -4.86 10.22
N ASP A 108 6.87 -5.04 10.84
CA ASP A 108 8.16 -5.12 10.17
C ASP A 108 8.68 -6.57 10.07
N GLY A 109 9.80 -6.78 9.38
CA GLY A 109 10.36 -8.10 9.07
C GLY A 109 11.14 -8.77 10.19
N ASP A 110 11.45 -8.06 11.28
CA ASP A 110 11.80 -8.68 12.56
C ASP A 110 10.54 -9.09 13.36
N GLY A 111 9.36 -8.89 12.78
CA GLY A 111 8.04 -9.10 13.39
C GLY A 111 7.66 -8.02 14.42
N THR A 112 8.42 -6.91 14.54
CA THR A 112 8.03 -5.78 15.40
C THR A 112 6.70 -5.21 14.94
N VAL A 113 5.75 -5.06 15.87
CA VAL A 113 4.43 -4.49 15.64
C VAL A 113 4.37 -3.08 16.19
N PHE A 114 4.10 -2.11 15.32
CA PHE A 114 3.92 -0.70 15.67
C PHE A 114 2.44 -0.34 15.68
N ILE A 115 1.95 0.23 16.78
CA ILE A 115 0.56 0.68 16.88
C ILE A 115 0.44 2.02 17.62
N GLN A 116 -0.39 2.92 17.10
CA GLN A 116 -0.72 4.18 17.74
C GLN A 116 -1.91 4.00 18.69
N SER A 117 -1.88 4.65 19.85
CA SER A 117 -2.98 4.71 20.82
C SER A 117 -3.50 6.14 21.01
N LYS A 118 -4.78 6.28 21.37
CA LYS A 118 -5.52 7.56 21.38
C LYS A 118 -5.08 8.54 22.46
N ASP A 119 -4.31 8.05 23.45
CA ASP A 119 -3.59 8.82 24.45
C ASP A 119 -2.26 9.42 23.94
N GLY A 120 -2.00 9.30 22.63
CA GLY A 120 -0.90 10.00 21.96
C GLY A 120 0.44 9.30 22.09
N LYS A 121 0.41 7.96 22.02
CA LYS A 121 1.61 7.13 22.03
C LYS A 121 1.72 6.29 20.77
N LEU A 122 2.94 5.98 20.38
CA LEU A 122 3.27 4.93 19.41
C LEU A 122 4.05 3.86 20.18
N THR A 123 3.54 2.64 20.24
CA THR A 123 4.23 1.52 20.91
C THR A 123 4.76 0.55 19.88
N ALA A 124 6.00 0.13 20.05
CA ALA A 124 6.61 -0.99 19.36
C ALA A 124 6.57 -2.23 20.27
N TYR A 125 6.00 -3.32 19.78
CA TYR A 125 6.01 -4.64 20.44
C TYR A 125 6.88 -5.62 19.68
N HIS A 126 7.64 -6.44 20.38
CA HIS A 126 8.28 -7.64 19.84
C HIS A 126 7.21 -8.71 19.46
N PRO A 127 7.57 -9.73 18.66
CA PRO A 127 6.62 -10.78 18.20
C PRO A 127 5.96 -11.62 19.31
N ASP A 128 6.53 -11.58 20.53
CA ASP A 128 6.02 -12.22 21.76
C ASP A 128 5.12 -11.28 22.59
N GLY A 129 4.96 -10.03 22.17
CA GLY A 129 4.18 -9.01 22.87
C GLY A 129 4.94 -8.28 23.99
N THR A 130 6.24 -8.49 24.17
CA THR A 130 7.05 -7.61 25.03
C THR A 130 7.22 -6.23 24.36
N VAL A 131 7.37 -5.17 25.15
CA VAL A 131 7.50 -3.80 24.61
C VAL A 131 8.95 -3.56 24.19
N LYS A 132 9.18 -3.25 22.91
CA LYS A 132 10.48 -2.85 22.35
C LYS A 132 10.80 -1.40 22.71
N TRP A 133 9.84 -0.49 22.52
CA TRP A 133 9.90 0.91 22.97
C TRP A 133 8.51 1.59 22.95
N VAL A 134 8.41 2.78 23.55
CA VAL A 134 7.23 3.66 23.48
C VAL A 134 7.66 5.09 23.15
N THR A 135 7.09 5.69 22.12
CA THR A 135 7.16 7.14 21.85
C THR A 135 5.90 7.79 22.41
N GLU A 136 6.03 8.89 23.16
CA GLU A 136 4.91 9.61 23.77
C GLU A 136 4.78 11.05 23.23
N ASN A 137 3.69 11.74 23.61
CA ASN A 137 3.38 13.13 23.23
C ASN A 137 3.09 13.35 21.73
N LEU A 138 2.58 12.30 21.05
CA LEU A 138 2.26 12.27 19.62
C LEU A 138 0.82 12.68 19.30
N GLY A 139 0.20 13.54 20.11
CA GLY A 139 -1.15 14.08 19.91
C GLY A 139 -2.30 13.10 20.23
N THR A 140 -3.39 13.60 20.83
CA THR A 140 -4.52 12.77 21.29
C THR A 140 -5.81 13.05 20.50
N THR A 141 -6.38 12.04 19.81
CA THR A 141 -7.81 11.95 19.44
C THR A 141 -8.08 10.65 18.67
N TYR A 142 -7.60 10.57 17.43
CA TYR A 142 -7.80 9.46 16.49
C TYR A 142 -6.47 8.74 16.24
N THR A 143 -6.54 7.45 15.94
CA THR A 143 -5.37 6.62 15.63
C THR A 143 -5.31 6.30 14.13
N LEU A 144 -4.12 6.41 13.55
CA LEU A 144 -3.82 6.20 12.14
C LEU A 144 -2.70 5.16 11.99
N THR A 145 -2.68 4.44 10.88
CA THR A 145 -1.70 3.37 10.62
C THR A 145 -0.30 3.96 10.42
N PRO A 146 0.74 3.53 11.17
CA PRO A 146 2.10 4.02 10.98
C PRO A 146 2.69 3.54 9.64
N VAL A 147 3.27 4.45 8.86
CA VAL A 147 3.88 4.10 7.56
C VAL A 147 5.37 3.79 7.74
N LEU A 148 5.78 2.55 7.47
CA LEU A 148 7.16 2.12 7.64
C LEU A 148 8.03 2.52 6.43
N GLY A 149 9.13 3.23 6.69
CA GLY A 149 10.11 3.66 5.71
C GLY A 149 11.31 2.72 5.61
N THR A 150 11.72 2.40 4.38
CA THR A 150 12.93 1.61 4.06
C THR A 150 14.24 2.29 4.49
N ASN A 151 14.19 3.57 4.86
CA ASN A 151 15.28 4.34 5.45
C ASN A 151 15.35 4.26 6.98
N GLY A 152 14.65 3.30 7.61
CA GLY A 152 14.65 3.13 9.08
C GLY A 152 13.77 4.13 9.85
N VAL A 153 12.84 4.81 9.15
CA VAL A 153 11.98 5.84 9.73
C VAL A 153 10.52 5.42 9.66
N ILE A 154 9.80 5.54 10.77
CA ILE A 154 8.34 5.46 10.81
C ILE A 154 7.77 6.85 10.57
N TYR A 155 6.85 6.96 9.61
CA TYR A 155 6.10 8.17 9.32
C TYR A 155 4.71 8.05 9.94
N LEU A 156 4.44 8.83 10.98
CA LEU A 156 3.17 8.79 11.72
C LEU A 156 2.40 10.11 11.55
N PRO A 157 1.27 10.11 10.82
CA PRO A 157 0.37 11.25 10.80
C PRO A 157 -0.29 11.40 12.18
N SER A 158 -0.23 12.58 12.78
CA SER A 158 -0.83 12.89 14.07
C SER A 158 -1.85 14.03 13.98
N HIS A 159 -2.97 13.83 14.67
CA HIS A 159 -4.07 14.78 14.75
C HIS A 159 -3.73 16.07 15.54
N ASP A 160 -2.50 16.22 16.06
CA ASP A 160 -1.94 17.50 16.50
C ASP A 160 -1.46 18.40 15.35
N LYS A 161 -1.79 18.03 14.10
CA LYS A 161 -1.43 18.68 12.83
C LYS A 161 0.03 18.47 12.40
N LYS A 162 0.56 17.26 12.60
CA LYS A 162 1.92 16.92 12.16
C LYS A 162 1.97 15.60 11.40
N LEU A 163 3.03 15.45 10.61
CA LEU A 163 3.57 14.16 10.22
C LEU A 163 4.88 13.97 10.99
N TYR A 164 4.90 13.08 11.97
CA TYR A 164 6.10 12.75 12.75
C TYR A 164 7.01 11.80 11.96
N PHE A 165 8.32 12.03 12.04
CA PHE A 165 9.35 11.10 11.59
C PHE A 165 9.99 10.51 12.85
N ILE A 166 9.89 9.19 13.04
CA ILE A 166 10.31 8.50 14.26
C ILE A 166 11.33 7.43 13.88
N ASP A 167 12.43 7.32 14.62
CA ASP A 167 13.42 6.28 14.44
C ASP A 167 12.82 4.90 14.78
N LYS A 168 12.86 3.98 13.81
CA LYS A 168 12.15 2.70 13.89
C LYS A 168 12.73 1.74 14.95
N GLU A 169 14.02 1.84 15.26
CA GLU A 169 14.67 0.94 16.23
C GLU A 169 14.64 1.47 17.67
N THR A 170 14.63 2.79 17.86
CA THR A 170 14.73 3.44 19.18
C THR A 170 13.48 4.20 19.62
N GLY A 171 12.53 4.46 18.73
CA GLY A 171 11.32 5.24 19.05
C GLY A 171 11.55 6.74 19.22
N ASN A 172 12.76 7.24 18.92
CA ASN A 172 13.08 8.67 19.04
C ASN A 172 12.42 9.50 17.94
N ILE A 173 11.84 10.65 18.28
CA ILE A 173 11.33 11.60 17.29
C ILE A 173 12.53 12.29 16.60
N LEU A 174 12.69 12.05 15.31
CA LEU A 174 13.78 12.60 14.48
C LEU A 174 13.45 13.99 13.95
N THR A 175 12.20 14.21 13.53
CA THR A 175 11.68 15.50 13.06
C THR A 175 10.14 15.46 12.99
N SER A 176 9.52 16.57 12.61
CA SER A 176 8.09 16.60 12.26
C SER A 176 7.82 17.60 11.14
N VAL A 177 6.84 17.31 10.30
CA VAL A 177 6.29 18.23 9.29
C VAL A 177 5.07 18.93 9.89
N PRO A 178 5.01 20.27 9.95
CA PRO A 178 3.81 20.99 10.34
C PRO A 178 2.79 21.02 9.19
N LEU A 179 1.54 20.70 9.48
CA LEU A 179 0.41 20.71 8.55
C LEU A 179 -0.60 21.80 8.98
N SER A 180 -1.40 22.35 8.05
CA SER A 180 -2.39 23.39 8.41
C SER A 180 -3.66 22.80 9.02
N GLY A 181 -4.02 21.57 8.66
CA GLY A 181 -5.06 20.75 9.28
C GLY A 181 -4.49 19.49 9.93
N ALA A 182 -5.30 18.85 10.76
CA ALA A 182 -5.01 17.52 11.27
C ALA A 182 -5.14 16.49 10.13
N PRO A 183 -4.29 15.44 10.06
CA PRO A 183 -4.48 14.32 9.16
C PRO A 183 -5.87 13.70 9.27
N SER A 184 -6.42 13.24 8.14
CA SER A 184 -7.81 12.77 8.02
C SER A 184 -7.97 11.32 7.55
N SER A 185 -6.84 10.67 7.27
CA SER A 185 -6.74 9.27 6.84
C SER A 185 -5.27 8.81 6.89
N ASP A 186 -5.04 7.51 6.75
CA ASP A 186 -3.69 6.95 6.66
C ASP A 186 -2.90 7.56 5.48
N ALA A 187 -1.57 7.68 5.66
CA ALA A 187 -0.70 8.25 4.64
C ALA A 187 -0.30 7.21 3.58
N ALA A 188 -0.19 7.65 2.33
CA ALA A 188 0.44 6.89 1.27
C ALA A 188 1.94 7.19 1.20
N ILE A 189 2.71 6.33 0.53
CA ILE A 189 4.10 6.59 0.18
C ILE A 189 4.44 5.99 -1.19
N GLY A 190 5.14 6.76 -2.02
CA GLY A 190 5.55 6.36 -3.37
C GLY A 190 6.85 5.57 -3.38
N SER A 191 7.15 4.90 -4.49
CA SER A 191 8.39 4.12 -4.65
C SER A 191 9.67 4.97 -4.66
N ASP A 192 9.55 6.30 -4.83
CA ASP A 192 10.65 7.23 -4.58
C ASP A 192 10.77 7.66 -3.10
N GLY A 193 9.86 7.23 -2.22
CA GLY A 193 9.76 7.65 -0.82
C GLY A 193 8.92 8.91 -0.57
N THR A 194 8.23 9.48 -1.57
CA THR A 194 7.31 10.61 -1.36
C THR A 194 6.09 10.18 -0.56
N LEU A 195 5.87 10.78 0.61
CA LEU A 195 4.68 10.61 1.44
C LEU A 195 3.53 11.47 0.90
N TYR A 196 2.33 10.91 0.89
CA TYR A 196 1.09 11.58 0.50
C TYR A 196 0.13 11.60 1.69
N VAL A 197 -0.13 12.80 2.24
CA VAL A 197 -0.90 12.98 3.48
C VAL A 197 -2.13 13.84 3.23
N SER A 198 -3.28 13.38 3.71
CA SER A 198 -4.58 14.05 3.60
C SER A 198 -4.95 14.74 4.90
N THR A 199 -5.59 15.92 4.86
CA THR A 199 -5.96 16.68 6.07
C THR A 199 -7.40 17.19 6.11
N LEU A 200 -7.91 17.39 7.32
CA LEU A 200 -9.25 17.90 7.65
C LEU A 200 -9.54 19.35 7.22
N ASP A 201 -8.53 20.09 6.73
CA ASP A 201 -8.69 21.42 6.12
C ASP A 201 -8.68 21.37 4.56
N ASN A 202 -8.93 20.18 4.02
CA ASN A 202 -9.08 19.86 2.59
C ASN A 202 -7.78 19.91 1.77
N TYR A 203 -6.61 19.68 2.38
CA TYR A 203 -5.36 19.56 1.64
C TYR A 203 -4.92 18.11 1.46
N ILE A 204 -4.24 17.86 0.34
CA ILE A 204 -3.36 16.72 0.14
C ILE A 204 -1.95 17.27 -0.04
N TYR A 205 -1.01 16.78 0.74
CA TYR A 205 0.40 17.13 0.66
C TYR A 205 1.17 16.01 -0.04
N ALA A 206 2.21 16.38 -0.80
CA ALA A 206 3.29 15.48 -1.18
C ALA A 206 4.57 15.93 -0.49
N ILE A 207 5.07 15.12 0.44
CA ILE A 207 6.23 15.41 1.27
C ILE A 207 7.34 14.43 0.90
N LYS A 208 8.54 14.94 0.64
CA LYS A 208 9.71 14.14 0.30
C LYS A 208 10.70 14.15 1.47
N PRO A 209 10.89 13.03 2.19
CA PRO A 209 12.08 12.84 3.02
C PRO A 209 13.34 13.02 2.16
N THR A 210 14.27 13.84 2.62
CA THR A 210 15.61 14.04 2.02
C THR A 210 16.71 13.47 2.91
N SER A 211 16.42 13.26 4.20
CA SER A 211 17.18 12.44 5.14
C SER A 211 16.21 11.94 6.25
N PRO A 212 16.65 11.16 7.25
CA PRO A 212 15.80 10.77 8.38
C PRO A 212 15.26 11.95 9.21
N SER A 213 15.87 13.14 9.15
CA SER A 213 15.46 14.34 9.90
C SER A 213 15.10 15.55 9.04
N THR A 214 15.20 15.46 7.70
CA THR A 214 14.93 16.57 6.77
C THR A 214 13.97 16.16 5.65
N TRP A 215 13.16 17.11 5.20
CA TRP A 215 12.11 16.89 4.20
C TRP A 215 11.86 18.14 3.35
N THR A 216 11.14 17.99 2.24
CA THR A 216 10.62 19.11 1.43
C THR A 216 9.16 18.87 1.03
N GLU A 217 8.36 19.94 0.95
CA GLU A 217 7.04 19.90 0.30
C GLU A 217 7.25 19.90 -1.23
N LYS A 218 6.92 18.80 -1.92
CA LYS A 218 6.94 18.74 -3.40
C LYS A 218 5.77 19.53 -3.99
N TRP A 219 4.60 19.40 -3.39
CA TRP A 219 3.40 20.17 -3.70
C TRP A 219 2.37 20.01 -2.57
N LYS A 220 1.38 20.92 -2.53
CA LYS A 220 0.09 20.69 -1.84
C LYS A 220 -1.06 21.06 -2.76
N PHE A 221 -2.12 20.25 -2.75
CA PHE A 221 -3.33 20.44 -3.54
C PHE A 221 -4.52 20.65 -2.62
N LYS A 222 -5.35 21.67 -2.89
CA LYS A 222 -6.59 21.91 -2.14
C LYS A 222 -7.77 21.23 -2.83
N THR A 223 -8.29 20.21 -2.19
CA THR A 223 -9.52 19.50 -2.59
C THR A 223 -10.77 20.30 -2.26
N ASN A 224 -11.88 19.97 -2.92
CA ASN A 224 -13.21 20.42 -2.51
C ASN A 224 -13.83 19.34 -1.59
N GLY A 225 -13.91 19.66 -0.30
CA GLY A 225 -14.34 18.75 0.77
C GLY A 225 -13.18 18.03 1.45
N VAL A 226 -13.43 17.55 2.67
CA VAL A 226 -12.43 16.80 3.46
C VAL A 226 -12.14 15.48 2.77
N VAL A 227 -10.86 15.13 2.60
CA VAL A 227 -10.44 13.82 2.11
C VAL A 227 -10.65 12.77 3.20
N GLY A 228 -11.51 11.78 2.93
CA GLY A 228 -11.86 10.74 3.89
C GLY A 228 -11.10 9.43 3.71
N SER A 229 -10.73 9.11 2.47
CA SER A 229 -9.94 7.92 2.13
C SER A 229 -8.45 8.18 2.30
N ALA A 230 -7.68 7.17 2.69
CA ALA A 230 -6.24 7.17 2.45
C ALA A 230 -5.99 7.32 0.93
N PRO A 231 -5.07 8.17 0.48
CA PRO A 231 -4.69 8.21 -0.94
C PRO A 231 -4.00 6.91 -1.32
N VAL A 232 -4.24 6.41 -2.54
CA VAL A 232 -3.57 5.21 -3.05
C VAL A 232 -2.82 5.52 -4.34
N LEU A 233 -1.62 4.97 -4.51
CA LEU A 233 -0.74 5.30 -5.62
C LEU A 233 -0.66 4.16 -6.65
N ALA A 234 -1.11 4.43 -7.87
CA ALA A 234 -0.87 3.56 -9.00
C ALA A 234 0.56 3.70 -9.53
N SER A 235 1.12 2.59 -10.02
CA SER A 235 2.46 2.48 -10.63
C SER A 235 2.70 3.45 -11.80
N ASN A 236 1.64 3.95 -12.44
CA ASN A 236 1.69 4.98 -13.50
C ASN A 236 1.75 6.44 -12.97
N GLY A 237 2.07 6.64 -11.69
CA GLY A 237 2.13 7.98 -11.08
C GLY A 237 0.77 8.66 -10.98
N THR A 238 -0.29 7.90 -10.69
CA THR A 238 -1.63 8.45 -10.40
C THR A 238 -1.99 8.17 -8.95
N LEU A 239 -2.22 9.24 -8.20
CA LEU A 239 -2.74 9.18 -6.84
C LEU A 239 -4.27 9.26 -6.90
N TYR A 240 -4.97 8.25 -6.39
CA TYR A 240 -6.43 8.20 -6.32
C TYR A 240 -6.90 8.43 -4.89
N THR A 241 -7.95 9.23 -4.71
CA THR A 241 -8.49 9.57 -3.38
C THR A 241 -9.86 10.25 -3.48
N ALA A 242 -10.66 10.21 -2.41
CA ALA A 242 -12.04 10.71 -2.39
C ALA A 242 -12.32 11.65 -1.21
N THR A 243 -13.23 12.60 -1.44
CA THR A 243 -13.72 13.53 -0.40
C THR A 243 -15.12 13.19 0.11
N TYR A 244 -15.42 13.63 1.34
CA TYR A 244 -16.77 13.63 1.91
C TYR A 244 -17.73 14.60 1.17
N ASN A 245 -17.27 15.38 0.20
CA ASN A 245 -18.11 16.14 -0.75
C ASN A 245 -18.38 15.35 -2.05
N ASN A 246 -18.27 14.01 -2.00
CA ASN A 246 -18.60 13.07 -3.07
C ASN A 246 -17.70 13.14 -4.31
N ILE A 247 -16.53 13.76 -4.23
CA ILE A 247 -15.60 13.89 -5.37
C ILE A 247 -14.50 12.83 -5.28
N PHE A 248 -14.42 11.97 -6.28
CA PHE A 248 -13.29 11.07 -6.51
C PHE A 248 -12.28 11.76 -7.44
N TYR A 249 -11.02 11.85 -7.01
CA TYR A 249 -9.92 12.51 -7.71
C TYR A 249 -8.89 11.50 -8.21
N ALA A 250 -8.36 11.76 -9.41
CA ALA A 250 -7.12 11.17 -9.92
C ALA A 250 -6.10 12.30 -10.13
N ILE A 251 -4.97 12.24 -9.42
CA ILE A 251 -3.98 13.32 -9.33
C ILE A 251 -2.63 12.81 -9.87
N ASN A 252 -1.87 13.64 -10.58
CA ASN A 252 -0.48 13.37 -10.91
C ASN A 252 0.38 13.43 -9.64
N SER A 253 0.89 12.27 -9.20
CA SER A 253 1.61 12.16 -7.93
C SER A 253 2.95 12.94 -7.92
N GLY A 254 3.47 13.29 -9.09
CA GLY A 254 4.66 14.14 -9.25
C GLY A 254 4.38 15.64 -9.16
N THR A 255 3.22 16.11 -9.67
CA THR A 255 2.94 17.56 -9.85
C THR A 255 1.75 18.10 -9.04
N GLY A 256 0.94 17.25 -8.40
CA GLY A 256 -0.27 17.67 -7.68
C GLY A 256 -1.44 18.09 -8.57
N GLN A 257 -1.28 18.01 -9.90
CA GLN A 257 -2.31 18.39 -10.86
C GLN A 257 -3.35 17.28 -11.02
N VAL A 258 -4.63 17.66 -11.02
CA VAL A 258 -5.76 16.75 -11.28
C VAL A 258 -5.70 16.25 -12.73
N LYS A 259 -5.59 14.94 -12.93
CA LYS A 259 -5.75 14.27 -14.23
C LYS A 259 -7.22 14.18 -14.62
N TRP A 260 -8.07 13.82 -13.66
CA TRP A 260 -9.53 13.90 -13.74
C TRP A 260 -10.15 13.94 -12.34
N SER A 261 -11.40 14.38 -12.24
CA SER A 261 -12.21 14.25 -11.02
C SER A 261 -13.66 13.92 -11.39
N LYS A 262 -14.38 13.25 -10.49
CA LYS A 262 -15.78 12.86 -10.67
C LYS A 262 -16.59 13.07 -9.40
N THR A 263 -17.62 13.90 -9.49
CA THR A 263 -18.64 14.03 -8.45
C THR A 263 -19.65 12.88 -8.56
N THR A 264 -20.05 12.32 -7.42
CA THR A 264 -21.04 11.25 -7.29
C THR A 264 -22.18 11.69 -6.36
N SER A 265 -23.23 10.88 -6.24
CA SER A 265 -24.41 11.18 -5.41
C SER A 265 -24.11 11.16 -3.91
N ASN A 266 -23.17 10.31 -3.47
CA ASN A 266 -22.74 10.16 -2.08
C ASN A 266 -21.21 9.97 -1.98
N GLY A 267 -20.67 10.07 -0.76
CA GLY A 267 -19.23 10.00 -0.51
C GLY A 267 -18.63 8.61 -0.68
N PHE A 268 -17.33 8.53 -0.95
CA PHE A 268 -16.56 7.29 -0.72
C PHE A 268 -15.85 7.43 0.63
N LYS A 269 -15.98 6.43 1.51
CA LYS A 269 -15.32 6.41 2.83
C LYS A 269 -14.28 5.31 2.98
N GLY A 270 -14.47 4.17 2.31
CA GLY A 270 -13.44 3.15 2.17
C GLY A 270 -12.28 3.63 1.30
N TYR A 271 -11.09 3.08 1.52
CA TYR A 271 -9.93 3.36 0.69
C TYR A 271 -10.08 2.59 -0.64
N PRO A 272 -9.94 3.25 -1.80
CA PRO A 272 -9.98 2.58 -3.10
C PRO A 272 -8.76 1.67 -3.29
N VAL A 273 -8.89 0.62 -4.10
CA VAL A 273 -7.80 -0.31 -4.42
C VAL A 273 -7.57 -0.42 -5.93
N ILE A 274 -6.36 -0.80 -6.35
CA ILE A 274 -5.93 -0.74 -7.75
C ILE A 274 -5.50 -2.13 -8.23
N ASP A 275 -6.07 -2.54 -9.36
CA ASP A 275 -5.77 -3.78 -10.08
C ASP A 275 -4.48 -3.69 -10.91
N LYS A 276 -3.87 -4.82 -11.24
CA LYS A 276 -2.70 -4.91 -12.14
C LYS A 276 -2.93 -4.34 -13.55
N ASP A 277 -4.18 -4.24 -14.01
CA ASP A 277 -4.54 -3.58 -15.28
C ASP A 277 -4.86 -2.08 -15.17
N GLY A 278 -4.73 -1.49 -13.97
CA GLY A 278 -5.07 -0.09 -13.72
C GLY A 278 -6.56 0.19 -13.57
N THR A 279 -7.39 -0.85 -13.37
CA THR A 279 -8.75 -0.69 -12.83
C THR A 279 -8.67 -0.20 -11.38
N VAL A 280 -9.55 0.72 -11.00
CA VAL A 280 -9.61 1.26 -9.64
C VAL A 280 -10.99 0.96 -9.05
N TYR A 281 -11.01 0.19 -7.97
CA TYR A 281 -12.23 -0.22 -7.27
C TYR A 281 -12.47 0.69 -6.07
N ALA A 282 -13.68 1.24 -5.92
CA ALA A 282 -14.02 2.16 -4.84
C ALA A 282 -15.45 1.94 -4.33
N GLY A 283 -15.59 1.68 -3.03
CA GLY A 283 -16.88 1.54 -2.35
C GLY A 283 -17.48 2.89 -1.94
N ASN A 284 -18.72 3.14 -2.33
CA ASN A 284 -19.45 4.39 -2.11
C ASN A 284 -20.54 4.23 -1.02
N GLN A 285 -20.90 5.35 -0.38
CA GLN A 285 -21.98 5.41 0.60
C GLN A 285 -23.39 5.33 -0.02
N ASP A 286 -23.53 5.46 -1.34
CA ASP A 286 -24.76 5.12 -2.06
C ASP A 286 -25.12 3.62 -2.02
N GLY A 287 -24.23 2.79 -1.47
CA GLY A 287 -24.41 1.36 -1.32
C GLY A 287 -23.83 0.51 -2.44
N ASN A 288 -22.95 1.07 -3.28
CA ASN A 288 -22.35 0.34 -4.40
C ASN A 288 -20.81 0.32 -4.36
N LEU A 289 -20.25 -0.78 -4.86
CA LEU A 289 -18.88 -0.85 -5.34
C LEU A 289 -18.85 -0.40 -6.81
N TYR A 290 -17.97 0.54 -7.13
CA TYR A 290 -17.69 0.96 -8.51
C TYR A 290 -16.32 0.46 -8.97
N ALA A 291 -16.24 -0.06 -10.19
CA ALA A 291 -14.99 -0.31 -10.90
C ALA A 291 -14.76 0.77 -11.96
N TYR A 292 -13.68 1.54 -11.84
CA TYR A 292 -13.30 2.58 -12.79
C TYR A 292 -12.11 2.17 -13.65
N THR A 293 -12.07 2.62 -14.91
CA THR A 293 -10.84 2.63 -15.71
C THR A 293 -9.84 3.62 -15.11
N SER A 294 -8.57 3.53 -15.53
CA SER A 294 -7.56 4.55 -15.21
C SER A 294 -7.93 5.97 -15.68
N THR A 295 -8.81 6.09 -16.69
CA THR A 295 -9.43 7.33 -17.20
C THR A 295 -10.74 7.72 -16.50
N GLY A 296 -11.17 6.96 -15.49
CA GLY A 296 -12.35 7.23 -14.67
C GLY A 296 -13.70 6.84 -15.27
N ALA A 297 -13.75 6.17 -16.43
CA ALA A 297 -14.98 5.59 -16.95
C ALA A 297 -15.43 4.41 -16.07
N VAL A 298 -16.72 4.25 -15.81
CA VAL A 298 -17.22 3.08 -15.07
C VAL A 298 -17.13 1.86 -15.98
N LYS A 299 -16.49 0.79 -15.51
CA LYS A 299 -16.46 -0.54 -16.15
C LYS A 299 -17.70 -1.35 -15.75
N TRP A 300 -17.99 -1.37 -14.45
CA TRP A 300 -19.14 -2.03 -13.83
C TRP A 300 -19.42 -1.45 -12.44
N THR A 301 -20.60 -1.77 -11.90
CA THR A 301 -21.07 -1.39 -10.56
C THR A 301 -21.73 -2.61 -9.90
N PHE A 302 -21.52 -2.81 -8.60
CA PHE A 302 -22.09 -3.93 -7.83
C PHE A 302 -22.76 -3.42 -6.53
N PRO A 303 -23.99 -3.83 -6.19
CA PRO A 303 -24.69 -3.40 -4.99
C PRO A 303 -24.23 -4.16 -3.74
N LEU A 304 -23.98 -3.45 -2.64
CA LEU A 304 -23.45 -3.97 -1.37
C LEU A 304 -24.53 -4.11 -0.27
N ASN A 305 -25.81 -3.95 -0.61
CA ASN A 305 -26.98 -3.96 0.28
C ASN A 305 -26.95 -2.96 1.47
N GLY A 306 -25.91 -2.15 1.58
CA GLY A 306 -25.66 -1.21 2.66
C GLY A 306 -24.50 -0.28 2.29
N PHE A 307 -24.32 0.80 3.04
CA PHE A 307 -23.27 1.78 2.75
C PHE A 307 -21.87 1.15 2.88
N SER A 308 -20.96 1.47 1.95
CA SER A 308 -19.55 1.09 2.09
C SER A 308 -18.88 1.98 3.16
N SER A 309 -18.47 1.39 4.28
CA SER A 309 -17.57 2.04 5.25
C SER A 309 -16.22 1.33 5.42
N SER A 310 -16.06 0.10 4.94
CA SER A 310 -14.75 -0.56 4.92
C SER A 310 -13.91 -0.12 3.73
N SER A 311 -12.60 -0.15 3.89
CA SER A 311 -11.66 -0.21 2.78
C SER A 311 -11.64 -1.62 2.17
N LEU A 312 -11.05 -1.78 0.99
CA LEU A 312 -11.12 -3.01 0.20
C LEU A 312 -9.82 -3.81 0.27
N ALA A 313 -9.88 -5.07 -0.19
CA ALA A 313 -8.73 -5.89 -0.58
C ALA A 313 -8.93 -6.46 -1.99
N ILE A 314 -7.86 -6.98 -2.61
CA ILE A 314 -7.88 -7.60 -3.94
C ILE A 314 -6.79 -8.68 -4.06
N ASP A 315 -7.17 -9.89 -4.50
CA ASP A 315 -6.27 -11.03 -4.69
C ASP A 315 -5.49 -10.98 -6.02
N HIS A 316 -4.56 -11.91 -6.22
CA HIS A 316 -3.71 -12.05 -7.41
C HIS A 316 -4.47 -12.35 -8.71
N ASN A 317 -5.71 -12.84 -8.62
CA ASN A 317 -6.60 -13.10 -9.75
C ASN A 317 -7.32 -11.81 -10.17
N GLY A 318 -7.55 -10.91 -9.23
CA GLY A 318 -8.28 -9.65 -9.36
C GLY A 318 -9.70 -9.71 -8.77
N ASN A 319 -9.99 -10.68 -7.90
CA ASN A 319 -11.20 -10.69 -7.08
C ASN A 319 -11.07 -9.62 -5.99
N VAL A 320 -12.14 -8.85 -5.77
CA VAL A 320 -12.22 -7.73 -4.83
C VAL A 320 -13.02 -8.16 -3.62
N TYR A 321 -12.49 -7.88 -2.43
CA TYR A 321 -13.09 -8.25 -1.15
C TYR A 321 -13.46 -6.97 -0.39
N ILE A 322 -14.72 -6.87 0.05
CA ILE A 322 -15.30 -5.64 0.59
C ILE A 322 -16.39 -5.93 1.64
N GLY A 323 -16.30 -5.24 2.78
CA GLY A 323 -17.33 -5.27 3.82
C GLY A 323 -18.45 -4.25 3.59
N SER A 324 -19.60 -4.50 4.19
CA SER A 324 -20.77 -3.62 4.11
C SER A 324 -21.31 -3.22 5.47
N GLY A 325 -21.93 -2.04 5.50
CA GLY A 325 -22.79 -1.59 6.61
C GLY A 325 -24.00 -2.49 6.86
N SER A 326 -24.33 -3.44 5.97
CA SER A 326 -25.35 -4.49 6.18
C SER A 326 -24.88 -5.64 7.08
N GLY A 327 -23.57 -5.78 7.33
CA GLY A 327 -22.97 -6.93 8.02
C GLY A 327 -22.47 -8.04 7.10
N GLU A 328 -22.46 -7.81 5.79
CA GLU A 328 -21.95 -8.75 4.79
C GLU A 328 -20.50 -8.44 4.39
N LEU A 329 -19.69 -9.48 4.20
CA LEU A 329 -18.44 -9.46 3.42
C LEU A 329 -18.73 -10.07 2.05
N PHE A 330 -18.32 -9.41 0.97
CA PHE A 330 -18.45 -9.91 -0.40
C PHE A 330 -17.09 -10.25 -1.00
N SER A 331 -17.02 -11.35 -1.76
CA SER A 331 -15.99 -11.58 -2.78
C SER A 331 -16.61 -11.37 -4.17
N ILE A 332 -16.01 -10.48 -4.96
CA ILE A 332 -16.54 -10.01 -6.24
C ILE A 332 -15.46 -10.15 -7.30
N SER A 333 -15.72 -10.92 -8.35
CA SER A 333 -14.78 -11.11 -9.46
C SER A 333 -14.38 -9.80 -10.15
N LYS A 334 -13.22 -9.84 -10.82
CA LYS A 334 -12.71 -8.78 -11.70
C LYS A 334 -13.72 -8.27 -12.75
N THR A 335 -14.73 -9.06 -13.09
CA THR A 335 -15.80 -8.70 -14.05
C THR A 335 -17.07 -8.14 -13.41
N GLY A 336 -17.14 -8.05 -12.08
CA GLY A 336 -18.28 -7.49 -11.34
C GLY A 336 -19.36 -8.52 -10.94
N ASN A 337 -19.08 -9.81 -11.08
CA ASN A 337 -19.98 -10.87 -10.59
C ASN A 337 -19.60 -11.25 -9.16
N MET A 338 -20.58 -11.51 -8.28
CA MET A 338 -20.32 -12.08 -6.96
C MET A 338 -19.76 -13.50 -7.10
N ASN A 339 -18.69 -13.80 -6.38
CA ASN A 339 -18.18 -15.16 -6.18
C ASN A 339 -18.94 -15.81 -5.01
N TRP A 340 -18.92 -15.14 -3.86
CA TRP A 340 -19.61 -15.51 -2.62
C TRP A 340 -19.85 -14.29 -1.72
N SER A 341 -20.68 -14.46 -0.70
CA SER A 341 -20.80 -13.52 0.43
C SER A 341 -20.85 -14.28 1.76
N PHE A 342 -20.40 -13.62 2.83
CA PHE A 342 -20.39 -14.12 4.21
C PHE A 342 -21.14 -13.14 5.11
N TYR A 343 -21.98 -13.63 6.01
CA TYR A 343 -22.82 -12.81 6.89
C TYR A 343 -22.29 -12.75 8.33
N THR A 344 -22.41 -11.59 8.97
CA THR A 344 -22.08 -11.35 10.38
C THR A 344 -23.18 -10.51 11.03
N ASP A 345 -23.37 -10.65 12.35
CA ASP A 345 -24.45 -9.99 13.10
C ASP A 345 -24.23 -8.47 13.31
N GLY A 346 -23.30 -7.86 12.60
CA GLY A 346 -22.94 -6.44 12.71
C GLY A 346 -22.09 -5.95 11.52
N PRO A 347 -22.00 -4.63 11.28
CA PRO A 347 -21.25 -4.05 10.16
C PRO A 347 -19.79 -4.51 10.04
N VAL A 348 -19.40 -5.00 8.85
CA VAL A 348 -18.00 -5.27 8.51
C VAL A 348 -17.32 -3.95 8.11
N ARG A 349 -16.46 -3.42 8.99
CA ARG A 349 -15.79 -2.12 8.78
C ARG A 349 -14.29 -2.20 8.55
N THR A 350 -13.64 -3.28 8.96
CA THR A 350 -12.22 -3.49 8.67
C THR A 350 -12.00 -3.65 7.17
N ALA A 351 -10.85 -3.21 6.69
CA ALA A 351 -10.34 -3.67 5.40
C ALA A 351 -9.95 -5.16 5.51
N PRO A 352 -10.45 -6.06 4.65
CA PRO A 352 -10.06 -7.46 4.68
C PRO A 352 -8.54 -7.64 4.48
N LEU A 353 -8.01 -8.79 4.89
CA LEU A 353 -6.65 -9.22 4.62
C LEU A 353 -6.71 -10.63 4.00
N ILE A 354 -5.97 -10.86 2.92
CA ILE A 354 -5.94 -12.14 2.22
C ILE A 354 -4.55 -12.76 2.46
N ASP A 355 -4.46 -14.05 2.77
CA ASP A 355 -3.18 -14.76 2.90
C ASP A 355 -2.80 -15.56 1.63
N ALA A 356 -1.59 -16.13 1.61
CA ALA A 356 -1.05 -16.80 0.43
C ALA A 356 -1.81 -18.07 -0.01
N ASP A 357 -2.65 -18.62 0.86
CA ASP A 357 -3.53 -19.77 0.59
C ASP A 357 -4.92 -19.29 0.10
N GLY A 358 -5.16 -17.97 0.04
CA GLY A 358 -6.44 -17.36 -0.31
C GLY A 358 -7.41 -17.20 0.85
N ASN A 359 -7.00 -17.44 2.10
CA ASN A 359 -7.88 -17.26 3.26
C ASN A 359 -8.07 -15.77 3.55
N VAL A 360 -9.28 -15.37 3.95
CA VAL A 360 -9.65 -13.97 4.18
C VAL A 360 -9.94 -13.71 5.66
N TYR A 361 -9.24 -12.73 6.23
CA TYR A 361 -9.32 -12.34 7.64
C TYR A 361 -9.92 -10.93 7.76
N PHE A 362 -10.85 -10.74 8.68
CA PHE A 362 -11.57 -9.48 8.87
C PHE A 362 -12.16 -9.36 10.28
N GLY A 363 -12.68 -8.18 10.61
CA GLY A 363 -13.34 -7.87 11.86
C GLY A 363 -14.69 -7.19 11.66
N SER A 364 -15.62 -7.44 12.60
CA SER A 364 -16.97 -6.88 12.57
C SER A 364 -17.33 -6.13 13.87
N ASP A 365 -18.30 -5.22 13.74
CA ASP A 365 -19.00 -4.56 14.84
C ASP A 365 -19.74 -5.57 15.76
N ASP A 366 -19.98 -6.81 15.30
CA ASP A 366 -20.49 -7.93 16.13
C ASP A 366 -19.50 -8.40 17.22
N LYS A 367 -18.28 -7.83 17.23
CA LYS A 367 -17.16 -8.15 18.12
C LYS A 367 -16.55 -9.53 17.85
N ASN A 368 -16.43 -9.95 16.60
CA ASN A 368 -15.64 -11.12 16.22
C ASN A 368 -14.51 -10.74 15.24
N VAL A 369 -13.37 -11.43 15.41
CA VAL A 369 -12.37 -11.61 14.35
C VAL A 369 -12.76 -12.88 13.60
N TYR A 370 -12.85 -12.83 12.28
CA TYR A 370 -13.21 -13.96 11.43
C TYR A 370 -12.04 -14.37 10.54
N ALA A 371 -11.97 -15.67 10.23
CA ALA A 371 -11.22 -16.22 9.11
C ALA A 371 -12.14 -17.09 8.25
N VAL A 372 -12.21 -16.81 6.95
CA VAL A 372 -12.87 -17.65 5.95
C VAL A 372 -11.85 -18.20 4.95
N ASP A 373 -12.19 -19.31 4.28
CA ASP A 373 -11.39 -19.82 3.16
C ASP A 373 -11.66 -19.06 1.84
N ALA A 374 -10.98 -19.46 0.77
CA ALA A 374 -11.10 -18.84 -0.54
C ALA A 374 -12.50 -19.02 -1.19
N ASP A 375 -13.29 -20.00 -0.73
CA ASP A 375 -14.66 -20.29 -1.18
C ASP A 375 -15.72 -19.61 -0.28
N GLY A 376 -15.30 -18.97 0.82
CA GLY A 376 -16.14 -18.20 1.74
C GLY A 376 -16.64 -18.96 2.97
N ASN A 377 -16.16 -20.16 3.25
CA ASN A 377 -16.58 -20.93 4.44
C ASN A 377 -15.84 -20.47 5.71
N GLU A 378 -16.51 -20.44 6.86
CA GLU A 378 -15.85 -20.11 8.14
C GLU A 378 -14.81 -21.18 8.52
N LYS A 379 -13.55 -20.76 8.65
CA LYS A 379 -12.47 -21.60 9.20
C LYS A 379 -12.44 -21.52 10.73
N TRP A 380 -12.56 -20.30 11.26
CA TRP A 380 -12.70 -20.00 12.67
C TRP A 380 -13.20 -18.57 12.89
N ARG A 381 -13.70 -18.29 14.10
CA ARG A 381 -13.91 -16.94 14.62
C ARG A 381 -13.49 -16.82 16.08
N TYR A 382 -13.13 -15.62 16.50
CA TYR A 382 -12.75 -15.29 17.88
C TYR A 382 -13.56 -14.10 18.41
N GLN A 383 -14.34 -14.36 19.46
CA GLN A 383 -15.21 -13.37 20.11
C GLN A 383 -14.40 -12.44 21.03
N THR A 384 -14.51 -11.15 20.81
CA THR A 384 -13.88 -10.08 21.60
C THR A 384 -14.89 -9.38 22.52
N ASP A 385 -14.37 -8.64 23.50
CA ASP A 385 -15.15 -7.82 24.44
C ASP A 385 -15.74 -6.54 23.79
N SER A 386 -15.07 -6.04 22.76
CA SER A 386 -15.34 -4.80 22.02
C SER A 386 -15.19 -4.99 20.51
N ASN A 387 -15.91 -4.19 19.71
CA ASN A 387 -15.96 -4.24 18.25
C ASN A 387 -14.57 -4.37 17.62
N VAL A 388 -14.41 -5.20 16.58
CA VAL A 388 -13.16 -5.32 15.83
C VAL A 388 -13.18 -4.33 14.67
N ILE A 389 -12.28 -3.36 14.72
CA ILE A 389 -12.38 -2.12 13.94
C ILE A 389 -11.07 -1.68 13.29
N SER A 390 -9.94 -2.17 13.78
CA SER A 390 -8.64 -2.01 13.14
C SER A 390 -8.41 -3.16 12.18
N SER A 391 -8.07 -2.84 10.93
CA SER A 391 -7.95 -3.82 9.86
C SER A 391 -6.82 -4.81 10.13
N PRO A 392 -7.04 -6.13 10.00
CA PRO A 392 -6.05 -7.12 10.39
C PRO A 392 -4.79 -7.09 9.53
N VAL A 393 -3.67 -7.53 10.09
CA VAL A 393 -2.33 -7.49 9.46
C VAL A 393 -1.56 -8.78 9.79
N LEU A 394 -0.69 -9.25 8.89
CA LEU A 394 -0.04 -10.57 8.98
C LEU A 394 1.48 -10.45 8.88
N ALA A 395 2.18 -11.09 9.81
CA ALA A 395 3.65 -11.15 9.87
C ALA A 395 4.23 -12.31 9.05
N GLU A 396 5.53 -12.20 8.74
CA GLU A 396 6.34 -13.26 8.08
C GLU A 396 6.40 -14.57 8.89
N ASP A 397 6.22 -14.54 10.22
CA ASP A 397 6.16 -15.77 11.04
C ASP A 397 4.81 -16.51 10.95
N GLY A 398 3.79 -15.90 10.32
CA GLY A 398 2.40 -16.37 10.20
C GLY A 398 1.43 -15.79 11.24
N THR A 399 1.88 -14.95 12.17
CA THR A 399 1.03 -14.34 13.20
C THR A 399 0.12 -13.28 12.60
N LEU A 400 -1.19 -13.44 12.81
CA LEU A 400 -2.22 -12.46 12.46
C LEU A 400 -2.45 -11.52 13.64
N TYR A 401 -2.52 -10.22 13.39
CA TYR A 401 -2.88 -9.20 14.38
C TYR A 401 -4.18 -8.51 13.99
N ALA A 402 -5.04 -8.21 14.97
CA ALA A 402 -6.29 -7.46 14.80
C ALA A 402 -6.51 -6.52 16.00
N GLY A 403 -7.36 -5.50 15.87
CA GLY A 403 -7.55 -4.51 16.94
C GLY A 403 -9.00 -4.07 17.17
N THR A 404 -9.30 -3.80 18.44
CA THR A 404 -10.59 -3.27 18.93
C THR A 404 -10.44 -1.81 19.40
N PHE A 405 -11.50 -1.19 19.92
CA PHE A 405 -11.39 0.12 20.61
C PHE A 405 -10.45 0.14 21.84
N THR A 406 -10.03 -1.03 22.33
CA THR A 406 -9.34 -1.19 23.62
C THR A 406 -8.10 -2.08 23.57
N LYS A 407 -7.95 -2.95 22.57
CA LYS A 407 -6.89 -3.97 22.52
C LYS A 407 -6.26 -4.15 21.15
N LEU A 408 -4.97 -4.50 21.17
CA LEU A 408 -4.28 -5.23 20.11
C LEU A 408 -4.31 -6.72 20.45
N LEU A 409 -4.69 -7.56 19.49
CA LEU A 409 -4.78 -9.02 19.60
C LEU A 409 -3.78 -9.65 18.63
N ALA A 410 -3.15 -10.76 19.03
CA ALA A 410 -2.26 -11.56 18.22
C ALA A 410 -2.74 -13.01 18.19
N PHE A 411 -2.93 -13.58 17.01
CA PHE A 411 -3.39 -14.95 16.78
C PHE A 411 -2.32 -15.76 16.04
N GLY A 412 -2.11 -16.99 16.48
CA GLY A 412 -1.08 -17.85 15.91
C GLY A 412 -0.39 -18.76 16.91
N THR A 413 0.36 -19.72 16.38
CA THR A 413 1.05 -20.75 17.17
C THR A 413 2.03 -20.14 18.17
N LYS A 414 1.93 -20.53 19.44
CA LYS A 414 2.98 -20.33 20.44
C LYS A 414 4.10 -21.33 20.16
N LYS A 415 5.17 -20.84 19.54
CA LYS A 415 6.44 -21.56 19.35
C LYS A 415 7.38 -21.32 20.53
#